data_AF-N1QDI7-F1
#
_entry.id   AF-N1QDI7-F1
#
_cell.length_a   1.000
_cell.length_b   1.000
_cell.length_c   1.000
_cell.angle_alpha   90.00
_cell.angle_beta   90.00
_cell.angle_gamma   90.00
#
_symmetry.space_group_name_H-M   'P 1'
#
loop_
_entity.id
_entity.type
_entity.pdbx_description
1 polymer ?
#
loop_
_entity_poly.entity_id
_entity_poly.type
_entity_poly.pdbx_seq_one_letter_code
_entity_poly.pdbx_strand_id
1 'polypeptide(L)'
;MKLDTSALRYLTSDDWRVLAAFEQGSKNHEVVPTPLIQSISGLRGGSGIHKNISNLAKVGLIAKVKNARYDGYRLTYGGLDYLALNAHRRSNTIFSLGNQIGVGKESDIYITASPEGRQQVLKLHRLGRISFRTVKANRDYLRKSGPSGTGDWKYLSRLAAHKEYEFMRVLHREGFPIPEPLAWSRHTVVMEFIDSFPLRMVDEVGDPGTLYAELMDLIVRLAQRGLIHGDFNEFNILIKEKPRADGSVQVIPILIDFPQTVSTNHANAQYYFDRDVACVKRYFERRFKYTSDAKGPTFKEALKGADPERRLDVEVEASGFSKKMMKESERFLDGTQAEPVVDAEDEDEDEDEDHEAGEEDERDDLGEQEAEREAEERPDAQTGNPGLAEGLESLSVDDSARMKMRTMADFGLQPIELPQEPDVIAEKLHTKKKVTGWAI
;
A
#
# COMPACT_ATOMS: atom_id res chain seq x y z
N MET A 1 4.64 -0.89 -7.41
CA MET A 1 3.75 -0.78 -8.59
C MET A 1 2.97 0.50 -8.45
N LYS A 2 2.94 1.37 -9.48
CA LYS A 2 2.12 2.60 -9.50
C LYS A 2 0.80 2.28 -10.21
N LEU A 3 -0.29 2.93 -9.80
CA LEU A 3 -1.57 2.81 -10.49
C LEU A 3 -1.47 3.50 -11.86
N ASP A 4 -1.63 2.75 -12.94
CA ASP A 4 -1.86 3.29 -14.28
C ASP A 4 -3.36 3.21 -14.57
N THR A 5 -3.96 4.28 -15.10
CA THR A 5 -5.38 4.33 -15.48
C THR A 5 -5.59 4.50 -16.96
N SER A 6 -4.52 4.56 -17.76
CA SER A 6 -4.57 4.79 -19.22
C SER A 6 -5.51 3.81 -19.93
N ALA A 7 -5.46 2.53 -19.56
CA ALA A 7 -6.26 1.48 -20.18
C ALA A 7 -7.74 1.48 -19.77
N LEU A 8 -8.14 2.22 -18.72
CA LEU A 8 -9.47 2.10 -18.11
C LEU A 8 -10.60 2.52 -19.08
N ARG A 9 -10.32 3.48 -19.96
CA ARG A 9 -11.24 3.95 -21.01
C ARG A 9 -11.41 2.98 -22.18
N TYR A 10 -10.45 2.08 -22.39
CA TYR A 10 -10.44 1.16 -23.54
C TYR A 10 -11.08 -0.20 -23.23
N LEU A 11 -11.43 -0.47 -21.97
CA LEU A 11 -12.09 -1.71 -21.57
C LEU A 11 -13.57 -1.70 -21.95
N THR A 12 -13.99 -2.75 -22.65
CA THR A 12 -15.39 -2.96 -23.04
C THR A 12 -16.23 -3.51 -21.89
N SER A 13 -17.55 -3.50 -22.03
CA SER A 13 -18.47 -4.10 -21.04
C SER A 13 -18.18 -5.58 -20.80
N ASP A 14 -17.75 -6.31 -21.83
CA ASP A 14 -17.41 -7.73 -21.72
C ASP A 14 -16.05 -7.93 -21.04
N ASP A 15 -15.08 -7.02 -21.23
CA ASP A 15 -13.81 -7.05 -20.47
C ASP A 15 -14.07 -6.90 -18.97
N TRP A 16 -14.98 -5.98 -18.59
CA TRP A 16 -15.37 -5.79 -17.19
C TRP A 16 -16.07 -7.02 -16.60
N ARG A 17 -16.92 -7.71 -17.39
CA ARG A 17 -17.57 -8.96 -16.97
C ARG A 17 -16.55 -10.08 -16.76
N VAL A 18 -15.59 -10.22 -17.68
CA VAL A 18 -14.51 -11.22 -17.57
C VAL A 18 -13.62 -10.92 -16.36
N LEU A 19 -13.27 -9.64 -16.14
CA LEU A 19 -12.47 -9.25 -14.98
C LEU A 19 -13.20 -9.48 -13.65
N ALA A 20 -14.51 -9.23 -13.59
CA ALA A 20 -15.33 -9.56 -12.43
C ALA A 20 -15.45 -11.07 -12.21
N ALA A 21 -15.49 -11.87 -13.28
CA ALA A 21 -15.45 -13.33 -13.19
C ALA A 21 -14.11 -13.83 -12.62
N PHE A 22 -12.99 -13.17 -12.94
CA PHE A 22 -11.70 -13.46 -12.31
C PHE A 22 -11.70 -13.17 -10.81
N GLU A 23 -12.30 -12.06 -10.38
CA GLU A 23 -12.43 -11.77 -8.95
C GLU A 23 -13.26 -12.85 -8.23
N GLN A 24 -14.41 -13.23 -8.78
CA GLN A 24 -15.26 -14.26 -8.19
C GLN A 24 -14.57 -15.63 -8.15
N GLY A 25 -13.87 -16.02 -9.23
CA GLY A 25 -13.09 -17.24 -9.26
C GLY A 25 -11.90 -17.23 -8.29
N SER A 26 -11.29 -16.06 -8.08
CA SER A 26 -10.12 -15.89 -7.21
C SER A 26 -10.41 -16.08 -5.72
N LYS A 27 -11.69 -16.11 -5.32
CA LYS A 27 -12.09 -16.39 -3.93
C LYS A 27 -11.78 -17.83 -3.52
N ASN A 28 -11.91 -18.78 -4.45
CA ASN A 28 -11.74 -20.20 -4.18
C ASN A 28 -10.50 -20.79 -4.85
N HIS A 29 -9.98 -20.15 -5.90
CA HIS A 29 -8.85 -20.65 -6.69
C HIS A 29 -7.79 -19.55 -6.86
N GLU A 30 -6.55 -19.82 -6.46
CA GLU A 30 -5.44 -18.87 -6.65
C GLU A 30 -5.17 -18.59 -8.13
N VAL A 31 -5.15 -19.67 -8.93
CA VAL A 31 -5.11 -19.62 -10.39
C VAL A 31 -6.50 -19.99 -10.87
N VAL A 32 -7.14 -19.14 -11.67
CA VAL A 32 -8.50 -19.39 -12.15
C VAL A 32 -8.41 -20.04 -13.54
N PRO A 33 -8.94 -21.26 -13.72
CA PRO A 33 -8.96 -21.92 -15.02
C PRO A 33 -9.85 -21.17 -16.02
N THR A 34 -9.45 -21.14 -17.30
CA THR A 34 -10.23 -20.50 -18.37
C THR A 34 -11.67 -21.03 -18.49
N PRO A 35 -11.95 -22.34 -18.38
CA PRO A 35 -13.32 -22.87 -18.44
C PRO A 35 -14.21 -22.33 -17.29
N LEU A 36 -13.62 -22.13 -16.11
CA LEU A 36 -14.34 -21.59 -14.96
C LEU A 36 -14.75 -20.13 -15.23
N ILE A 37 -13.86 -19.32 -15.82
CA ILE A 37 -14.17 -17.94 -16.22
C ILE A 37 -15.31 -17.89 -17.25
N GLN A 38 -15.32 -18.83 -18.20
CA GLN A 38 -16.39 -18.93 -19.19
C GLN A 38 -17.74 -19.22 -18.51
N SER A 39 -17.76 -20.13 -17.52
CA SER A 39 -18.99 -20.44 -16.79
C SER A 39 -19.51 -19.26 -15.95
N ILE A 40 -18.61 -18.54 -15.27
CA ILE A 40 -18.96 -17.44 -14.36
C ILE A 40 -19.36 -16.17 -15.16
N SER A 41 -18.66 -15.86 -16.25
CA SER A 41 -18.90 -14.65 -17.03
C SER A 41 -20.23 -14.68 -17.79
N GLY A 42 -20.79 -15.87 -18.05
CA GLY A 42 -22.08 -16.03 -18.72
C GLY A 42 -22.14 -15.49 -20.15
N LEU A 43 -20.98 -15.24 -20.78
CA LEU A 43 -20.90 -14.71 -22.13
C LEU A 43 -21.28 -15.79 -23.15
N ARG A 44 -22.21 -15.46 -24.05
CA ARG A 44 -22.66 -16.36 -25.13
C ARG A 44 -21.59 -16.39 -26.23
N GLY A 45 -20.90 -17.53 -26.36
CA GLY A 45 -19.89 -17.78 -27.40
C GLY A 45 -18.46 -17.78 -26.86
N GLY A 46 -17.81 -18.95 -26.83
CA GLY A 46 -16.48 -19.14 -26.24
C GLY A 46 -15.34 -18.39 -26.93
N SER A 47 -15.51 -17.99 -28.20
CA SER A 47 -14.46 -17.32 -28.98
C SER A 47 -14.13 -15.90 -28.48
N GLY A 48 -15.11 -15.17 -27.95
CA GLY A 48 -14.90 -13.81 -27.42
C GLY A 48 -14.01 -13.78 -26.18
N ILE A 49 -14.23 -14.72 -25.25
CA ILE A 49 -13.57 -14.72 -23.94
C ILE A 49 -12.04 -14.78 -24.06
N HIS A 50 -11.50 -15.58 -24.98
CA HIS A 50 -10.05 -15.64 -25.17
C HIS A 50 -9.45 -14.31 -25.64
N LYS A 51 -10.19 -13.53 -26.45
CA LYS A 51 -9.78 -12.19 -26.87
C LYS A 51 -9.80 -11.22 -25.69
N ASN A 52 -10.86 -11.23 -24.88
CA ASN A 52 -10.96 -10.41 -23.67
C ASN A 52 -9.86 -10.75 -22.66
N ILE A 53 -9.59 -12.03 -22.41
CA ILE A 53 -8.48 -12.50 -21.56
C ILE A 53 -7.14 -11.99 -22.10
N SER A 54 -6.90 -12.08 -23.41
CA SER A 54 -5.68 -11.55 -24.03
C SER A 54 -5.54 -10.04 -23.83
N ASN A 55 -6.63 -9.27 -23.99
CA ASN A 55 -6.63 -7.83 -23.74
C ASN A 55 -6.32 -7.49 -22.27
N LEU A 56 -6.99 -8.15 -21.33
CA LEU A 56 -6.76 -7.96 -19.89
C LEU A 56 -5.32 -8.33 -19.49
N ALA A 57 -4.76 -9.37 -20.10
CA ALA A 57 -3.39 -9.82 -19.84
C ALA A 57 -2.35 -8.84 -20.41
N LYS A 58 -2.59 -8.25 -21.61
CA LYS A 58 -1.71 -7.23 -22.21
C LYS A 58 -1.60 -5.98 -21.34
N VAL A 59 -2.70 -5.58 -20.72
CA VAL A 59 -2.74 -4.43 -19.79
C VAL A 59 -2.16 -4.80 -18.41
N GLY A 60 -1.96 -6.09 -18.13
CA GLY A 60 -1.42 -6.56 -16.84
C GLY A 60 -2.46 -6.63 -15.72
N LEU A 61 -3.76 -6.61 -16.04
CA LEU A 61 -4.85 -6.75 -15.04
C LEU A 61 -4.99 -8.20 -14.56
N ILE A 62 -4.58 -9.14 -15.41
CA ILE A 62 -4.44 -10.56 -15.09
C ILE A 62 -3.05 -11.05 -15.51
N ALA A 63 -2.53 -12.05 -14.82
CA ALA A 63 -1.23 -12.63 -15.11
C ALA A 63 -1.34 -14.14 -15.31
N LYS A 64 -0.71 -14.65 -16.36
CA LYS A 64 -0.58 -16.09 -16.58
C LYS A 64 0.45 -16.66 -15.60
N VAL A 65 0.11 -17.72 -14.88
CA VAL A 65 1.05 -18.36 -13.94
C VAL A 65 1.78 -19.49 -14.66
N LYS A 66 3.10 -19.34 -14.83
CA LYS A 66 3.97 -20.39 -15.38
C LYS A 66 4.22 -21.42 -14.28
N ASN A 67 4.18 -22.71 -14.61
CA ASN A 67 4.37 -23.86 -13.70
C ASN A 67 3.21 -24.19 -12.73
N ALA A 68 2.00 -23.73 -13.01
CA ALA A 68 0.81 -24.21 -12.29
C ALA A 68 0.39 -25.60 -12.79
N ARG A 69 -0.24 -26.41 -11.91
CA ARG A 69 -0.76 -27.75 -12.25
C ARG A 69 -1.81 -27.73 -13.39
N TYR A 70 -2.40 -26.58 -13.65
CA TYR A 70 -3.39 -26.36 -14.70
C TYR A 70 -3.21 -24.96 -15.32
N ASP A 71 -3.56 -24.83 -16.61
CA ASP A 71 -3.48 -23.54 -17.30
C ASP A 71 -4.56 -22.58 -16.78
N GLY A 72 -4.15 -21.36 -16.45
CA GLY A 72 -5.04 -20.35 -15.91
C GLY A 72 -4.34 -19.03 -15.60
N TYR A 73 -5.14 -18.09 -15.13
CA TYR A 73 -4.69 -16.73 -14.86
C TYR A 73 -5.02 -16.37 -13.41
N ARG A 74 -4.16 -15.54 -12.81
CA ARG A 74 -4.41 -14.91 -11.52
C ARG A 74 -4.79 -13.45 -11.74
N LEU A 75 -5.70 -12.94 -10.91
CA LEU A 75 -5.95 -11.51 -10.82
C LEU A 75 -4.67 -10.80 -10.34
N THR A 76 -4.33 -9.62 -10.84
CA THR A 76 -3.21 -8.81 -10.31
C THR A 76 -3.72 -7.72 -9.37
N TYR A 77 -2.82 -6.95 -8.75
CA TYR A 77 -3.22 -5.74 -8.01
C TYR A 77 -3.86 -4.70 -8.93
N GLY A 78 -3.30 -4.49 -10.13
CA GLY A 78 -3.89 -3.60 -11.13
C GLY A 78 -5.31 -4.02 -11.52
N GLY A 79 -5.58 -5.32 -11.68
CA GLY A 79 -6.93 -5.82 -11.92
C GLY A 79 -7.91 -5.49 -10.78
N LEU A 80 -7.46 -5.62 -9.53
CA LEU A 80 -8.27 -5.26 -8.37
C LEU A 80 -8.50 -3.74 -8.28
N ASP A 81 -7.46 -2.94 -8.55
CA ASP A 81 -7.52 -1.47 -8.59
C ASP A 81 -8.58 -1.02 -9.62
N TYR A 82 -8.55 -1.60 -10.83
CA TYR A 82 -9.51 -1.30 -11.90
C TYR A 82 -10.94 -1.66 -11.51
N LEU A 83 -11.15 -2.83 -10.90
CA LEU A 83 -12.48 -3.23 -10.43
C LEU A 83 -13.01 -2.27 -9.37
N ALA A 84 -12.15 -1.79 -8.47
CA ALA A 84 -12.54 -0.82 -7.44
C ALA A 84 -12.87 0.56 -8.05
N LEU A 85 -12.05 1.06 -8.97
CA LEU A 85 -12.29 2.32 -9.68
C LEU A 85 -13.58 2.25 -10.51
N ASN A 86 -13.83 1.14 -11.19
CA ASN A 86 -15.06 0.96 -11.96
C ASN A 86 -16.31 0.92 -11.06
N ALA A 87 -16.20 0.36 -9.85
CA ALA A 87 -17.30 0.41 -8.88
C ALA A 87 -17.63 1.86 -8.49
N HIS A 88 -16.60 2.65 -8.16
CA HIS A 88 -16.75 4.08 -7.80
C HIS A 88 -17.25 4.95 -8.96
N ARG A 89 -16.84 4.64 -10.18
CA ARG A 89 -17.36 5.27 -11.40
C ARG A 89 -18.84 4.96 -11.59
N ARG A 90 -19.24 3.69 -11.43
CA ARG A 90 -20.63 3.25 -11.59
C ARG A 90 -21.56 3.79 -10.51
N SER A 91 -21.06 4.05 -9.30
CA SER A 91 -21.80 4.70 -8.22
C SER A 91 -21.81 6.22 -8.31
N ASN A 92 -21.23 6.82 -9.37
CA ASN A 92 -21.07 8.27 -9.52
C ASN A 92 -20.31 8.92 -8.36
N THR A 93 -19.46 8.18 -7.66
CA THR A 93 -18.64 8.73 -6.57
C THR A 93 -17.41 9.44 -7.13
N ILE A 94 -16.71 8.79 -8.07
CA ILE A 94 -15.51 9.32 -8.71
C ILE A 94 -15.77 9.49 -10.21
N PHE A 95 -15.49 10.69 -10.71
CA PHE A 95 -15.56 11.02 -12.14
C PHE A 95 -14.18 11.12 -12.79
N SER A 96 -13.18 11.65 -12.08
CA SER A 96 -11.81 11.76 -12.58
C SER A 96 -10.79 11.43 -11.52
N LEU A 97 -9.68 10.84 -11.96
CA LEU A 97 -8.49 10.60 -11.15
C LEU A 97 -7.47 11.71 -11.44
N GLY A 98 -6.98 12.33 -10.37
CA GLY A 98 -5.97 13.38 -10.39
C GLY A 98 -4.60 12.84 -9.98
N ASN A 99 -3.79 13.74 -9.41
CA ASN A 99 -2.42 13.44 -9.03
C ASN A 99 -2.33 12.54 -7.79
N GLN A 100 -1.26 11.77 -7.73
CA GLN A 100 -0.87 11.05 -6.51
C GLN A 100 -0.24 12.04 -5.53
N ILE A 101 -0.80 12.16 -4.32
CA ILE A 101 -0.31 13.08 -3.27
C ILE A 101 0.47 12.36 -2.18
N GLY A 102 0.26 11.06 -2.01
CA GLY A 102 0.92 10.28 -0.97
C GLY A 102 1.27 8.88 -1.45
N VAL A 103 2.47 8.43 -1.09
CA VAL A 103 2.92 7.04 -1.25
C VAL A 103 3.36 6.56 0.12
N GLY A 104 2.49 5.84 0.81
CA GLY A 104 2.79 5.21 2.08
C GLY A 104 3.42 3.84 1.92
N LYS A 105 3.86 3.26 3.04
CA LYS A 105 4.30 1.85 3.10
C LYS A 105 3.13 0.90 2.78
N GLU A 106 1.92 1.27 3.20
CA GLU A 106 0.75 0.39 3.18
C GLU A 106 -0.42 0.95 2.38
N SER A 107 -0.33 2.19 1.88
CA SER A 107 -1.38 2.78 1.07
C SER A 107 -0.87 3.80 0.06
N ASP A 108 -1.53 3.89 -1.09
CA ASP A 108 -1.33 4.96 -2.06
C ASP A 108 -2.51 5.95 -1.98
N ILE A 109 -2.22 7.26 -2.00
CA ILE A 109 -3.23 8.33 -1.87
C ILE A 109 -3.30 9.16 -3.15
N TYR A 110 -4.48 9.24 -3.74
CA TYR A 110 -4.75 9.98 -4.97
C TYR A 110 -5.80 11.06 -4.74
N ILE A 111 -5.64 12.22 -5.39
CA ILE A 111 -6.73 13.19 -5.54
C ILE A 111 -7.70 12.67 -6.60
N THR A 112 -8.98 12.85 -6.33
CA THR A 112 -10.09 12.52 -7.22
C THR A 112 -11.09 13.67 -7.27
N ALA A 113 -11.97 13.67 -8.27
CA ALA A 113 -13.09 14.61 -8.31
C ALA A 113 -14.41 13.87 -8.53
N SER A 114 -15.46 14.35 -7.86
CA SER A 114 -16.85 13.90 -8.08
C SER A 114 -17.39 14.40 -9.43
N PRO A 115 -18.52 13.87 -9.92
CA PRO A 115 -19.22 14.41 -11.09
C PRO A 115 -19.56 15.91 -10.95
N GLU A 116 -19.82 16.38 -9.72
CA GLU A 116 -20.08 17.78 -9.39
C GLU A 116 -18.80 18.64 -9.34
N GLY A 117 -17.62 18.03 -9.50
CA GLY A 117 -16.34 18.72 -9.45
C GLY A 117 -15.79 18.92 -8.04
N ARG A 118 -16.39 18.33 -7.01
CA ARG A 118 -15.85 18.38 -5.64
C ARG A 118 -14.59 17.52 -5.54
N GLN A 119 -13.52 18.07 -4.99
CA GLN A 119 -12.29 17.33 -4.75
C GLN A 119 -12.47 16.32 -3.61
N GLN A 120 -11.90 15.14 -3.79
CA GLN A 120 -12.01 14.00 -2.90
C GLN A 120 -10.65 13.28 -2.85
N VAL A 121 -10.43 12.45 -1.84
CA VAL A 121 -9.25 11.60 -1.70
C VAL A 121 -9.64 10.15 -1.91
N LEU A 122 -8.88 9.45 -2.75
CA LEU A 122 -8.94 8.00 -2.90
C LEU A 122 -7.70 7.38 -2.24
N LYS A 123 -7.93 6.62 -1.16
CA LYS A 123 -6.91 5.82 -0.49
C LYS A 123 -6.98 4.37 -0.97
N LEU A 124 -5.90 3.85 -1.53
CA LEU A 124 -5.77 2.44 -1.95
C LEU A 124 -4.91 1.71 -0.94
N HIS A 125 -5.45 0.69 -0.28
CA HIS A 125 -4.71 -0.16 0.64
C HIS A 125 -3.87 -1.17 -0.12
N ARG A 126 -2.58 -1.24 0.21
CA ARG A 126 -1.59 -2.13 -0.40
C ARG A 126 -0.75 -2.81 0.69
N LEU A 127 -1.36 -3.75 1.39
CA LEU A 127 -0.63 -4.60 2.32
C LEU A 127 0.33 -5.54 1.55
N GLY A 128 1.47 -5.85 2.17
CA GLY A 128 2.50 -6.71 1.55
C GLY A 128 3.47 -5.97 0.62
N ARG A 129 3.41 -4.63 0.54
CA ARG A 129 4.45 -3.80 -0.07
C ARG A 129 5.62 -3.69 0.90
N ILE A 130 6.38 -4.76 1.05
CA ILE A 130 7.52 -4.83 1.97
C ILE A 130 8.53 -3.71 1.69
N SER A 131 8.96 -3.02 2.75
CA SER A 131 10.29 -2.43 2.82
C SER A 131 11.31 -3.57 2.95
N PHE A 132 12.38 -3.54 2.17
CA PHE A 132 13.37 -4.61 2.10
C PHE A 132 14.11 -4.91 3.43
N ARG A 133 13.93 -4.10 4.48
CA ARG A 133 14.67 -4.22 5.75
C ARG A 133 14.12 -5.28 6.71
N THR A 134 12.85 -5.71 6.58
CA THR A 134 12.22 -6.67 7.52
C THR A 134 11.84 -7.98 6.83
N VAL A 135 12.74 -8.48 5.97
CA VAL A 135 12.51 -9.74 5.23
C VAL A 135 12.56 -10.97 6.17
N LYS A 136 13.31 -10.92 7.28
CA LYS A 136 13.52 -12.08 8.16
C LYS A 136 12.25 -12.49 8.94
N ALA A 137 11.48 -11.54 9.48
CA ALA A 137 10.23 -11.81 10.20
C ALA A 137 9.05 -12.10 9.25
N ASN A 138 8.97 -11.41 8.11
CA ASN A 138 7.95 -11.65 7.09
C ASN A 138 8.12 -13.01 6.38
N ARG A 139 9.35 -13.53 6.28
CA ARG A 139 9.64 -14.82 5.62
C ARG A 139 9.02 -16.01 6.36
N ASP A 140 9.01 -16.00 7.69
CA ASP A 140 8.36 -17.07 8.47
C ASP A 140 6.84 -17.02 8.39
N TYR A 141 6.26 -15.83 8.16
CA TYR A 141 4.83 -15.66 7.90
C TYR A 141 4.44 -16.14 6.50
N LEU A 142 5.24 -15.77 5.48
CA LEU A 142 5.12 -16.32 4.12
C LEU A 142 5.24 -17.85 4.09
N ARG A 143 5.97 -18.45 5.03
CA ARG A 143 6.15 -19.91 5.12
C ARG A 143 5.01 -20.61 5.87
N LYS A 144 4.31 -19.93 6.79
CA LYS A 144 3.13 -20.46 7.51
C LYS A 144 1.80 -20.27 6.75
N SER A 145 1.71 -19.29 5.86
CA SER A 145 0.55 -19.07 4.97
C SER A 145 0.55 -19.94 3.70
N GLY A 146 1.41 -20.97 3.63
CA GLY A 146 1.56 -21.81 2.44
C GLY A 146 2.35 -21.14 1.31
N PRO A 147 2.52 -21.79 0.15
CA PRO A 147 3.34 -21.30 -0.98
C PRO A 147 2.84 -20.00 -1.66
N SER A 148 1.85 -19.31 -1.07
CA SER A 148 0.70 -18.66 -1.71
C SER A 148 0.48 -17.19 -1.27
N GLY A 149 1.55 -16.44 -0.99
CA GLY A 149 1.43 -15.13 -0.34
C GLY A 149 0.57 -14.07 -1.07
N THR A 150 0.32 -14.13 -2.38
CA THR A 150 -0.30 -13.00 -3.12
C THR A 150 -1.83 -12.90 -3.01
N GLY A 151 -2.54 -14.02 -2.79
CA GLY A 151 -4.01 -14.02 -2.62
C GLY A 151 -4.43 -13.40 -1.29
N ASP A 152 -3.68 -13.73 -0.24
CA ASP A 152 -3.90 -13.24 1.12
C ASP A 152 -3.74 -11.72 1.20
N TRP A 153 -2.73 -11.14 0.54
CA TRP A 153 -2.48 -9.70 0.61
C TRP A 153 -3.63 -8.83 0.08
N LYS A 154 -4.28 -9.25 -1.01
CA LYS A 154 -5.44 -8.53 -1.57
C LYS A 154 -6.66 -8.64 -0.67
N TYR A 155 -6.89 -9.83 -0.11
CA TYR A 155 -7.96 -10.06 0.83
C TYR A 155 -7.76 -9.23 2.10
N LEU A 156 -6.55 -9.23 2.67
CA LEU A 156 -6.18 -8.39 3.82
C LEU A 156 -6.31 -6.90 3.52
N SER A 157 -5.87 -6.44 2.35
CA SER A 157 -6.05 -5.04 1.93
C SER A 157 -7.53 -4.64 1.84
N ARG A 158 -8.39 -5.57 1.40
CA ARG A 158 -9.85 -5.37 1.42
C ARG A 158 -10.41 -5.31 2.84
N LEU A 159 -9.92 -6.15 3.75
CA LEU A 159 -10.33 -6.10 5.15
C LEU A 159 -9.91 -4.78 5.82
N ALA A 160 -8.67 -4.33 5.59
CA ALA A 160 -8.15 -3.08 6.13
C ALA A 160 -8.99 -1.88 5.65
N ALA A 161 -9.26 -1.79 4.35
CA ALA A 161 -10.10 -0.73 3.79
C ALA A 161 -11.53 -0.73 4.34
N HIS A 162 -12.12 -1.92 4.54
CA HIS A 162 -13.44 -2.05 5.12
C HIS A 162 -13.45 -1.61 6.58
N LYS A 163 -12.47 -2.06 7.37
CA LYS A 163 -12.28 -1.68 8.78
C LYS A 163 -12.15 -0.16 8.90
N GLU A 164 -11.27 0.46 8.11
CA GLU A 164 -11.07 1.91 8.13
C GLU A 164 -12.36 2.67 7.78
N TYR A 165 -13.07 2.29 6.72
CA TYR A 165 -14.30 2.96 6.32
C TYR A 165 -15.38 2.91 7.41
N GLU A 166 -15.55 1.77 8.07
CA GLU A 166 -16.53 1.61 9.15
C GLU A 166 -16.14 2.46 10.37
N PHE A 167 -14.86 2.51 10.75
CA PHE A 167 -14.40 3.42 11.81
C PHE A 167 -14.65 4.88 11.46
N MET A 168 -14.30 5.29 10.23
CA MET A 168 -14.54 6.66 9.80
C MET A 168 -16.04 7.02 9.86
N ARG A 169 -16.93 6.10 9.44
CA ARG A 169 -18.38 6.36 9.49
C ARG A 169 -18.88 6.61 10.91
N VAL A 170 -18.43 5.76 11.84
CA VAL A 170 -18.85 5.83 13.24
C VAL A 170 -18.25 7.07 13.93
N LEU A 171 -16.96 7.35 13.71
CA LEU A 171 -16.27 8.51 14.27
C LEU A 171 -16.82 9.84 13.73
N HIS A 172 -17.10 9.93 12.43
CA HIS A 172 -17.64 11.13 11.79
C HIS A 172 -19.03 11.45 12.35
N ARG A 173 -19.87 10.41 12.55
CA ARG A 173 -21.21 10.59 13.15
C ARG A 173 -21.15 11.09 14.60
N GLU A 174 -20.14 10.67 15.36
CA GLU A 174 -19.90 11.15 16.74
C GLU A 174 -19.25 12.55 16.79
N GLY A 175 -18.95 13.15 15.64
CA GLY A 175 -18.40 14.51 15.56
C GLY A 175 -16.91 14.60 15.90
N PHE A 176 -16.15 13.51 15.71
CA PHE A 176 -14.69 13.59 15.73
C PHE A 176 -14.17 14.38 14.52
N PRO A 177 -13.07 15.14 14.65
CA PRO A 177 -12.48 15.87 13.54
C PRO A 177 -11.72 14.89 12.64
N ILE A 178 -12.44 14.30 11.69
CA ILE A 178 -11.91 13.36 10.71
C ILE A 178 -12.50 13.67 9.33
N PRO A 179 -11.87 13.24 8.23
CA PRO A 179 -12.45 13.39 6.89
C PRO A 179 -13.79 12.66 6.77
N GLU A 180 -14.77 13.28 6.09
CA GLU A 180 -16.03 12.63 5.79
C GLU A 180 -15.80 11.37 4.93
N PRO A 181 -16.25 10.18 5.36
CA PRO A 181 -16.18 8.97 4.55
C PRO A 181 -17.29 8.95 3.50
N LEU A 182 -16.92 8.85 2.22
CA LEU A 182 -17.86 8.98 1.11
C LEU A 182 -18.27 7.63 0.53
N ALA A 183 -17.30 6.76 0.26
CA ALA A 183 -17.57 5.43 -0.29
C ALA A 183 -16.45 4.45 0.01
N TRP A 184 -16.76 3.16 -0.05
CA TRP A 184 -15.80 2.07 0.03
C TRP A 184 -16.05 1.05 -1.07
N SER A 185 -14.97 0.55 -1.68
CA SER A 185 -15.03 -0.58 -2.59
C SER A 185 -13.73 -1.38 -2.53
N ARG A 186 -13.84 -2.67 -2.18
CA ARG A 186 -12.70 -3.60 -2.11
C ARG A 186 -11.63 -3.07 -1.16
N HIS A 187 -10.43 -2.79 -1.66
CA HIS A 187 -9.29 -2.26 -0.91
C HIS A 187 -9.18 -0.73 -1.02
N THR A 188 -10.23 -0.03 -1.47
CA THR A 188 -10.19 1.42 -1.63
C THR A 188 -11.27 2.12 -0.81
N VAL A 189 -10.90 3.29 -0.26
CA VAL A 189 -11.78 4.19 0.49
C VAL A 189 -11.72 5.56 -0.16
N VAL A 190 -12.90 6.16 -0.37
CA VAL A 190 -13.06 7.54 -0.85
C VAL A 190 -13.51 8.40 0.31
N MET A 191 -12.81 9.50 0.54
CA MET A 191 -13.07 10.42 1.65
C MET A 191 -12.95 11.88 1.20
N GLU A 192 -13.39 12.80 2.04
CA GLU A 192 -13.25 14.23 1.83
C GLU A 192 -11.77 14.64 1.63
N PHE A 193 -11.52 15.54 0.69
CA PHE A 193 -10.24 16.22 0.59
C PHE A 193 -10.21 17.40 1.55
N ILE A 194 -9.26 17.38 2.48
CA ILE A 194 -9.07 18.46 3.44
C ILE A 194 -7.78 19.18 3.11
N ASP A 195 -7.90 20.47 2.78
CA ASP A 195 -6.77 21.36 2.59
C ASP A 195 -6.06 21.58 3.94
N SER A 196 -5.00 20.81 4.17
CA SER A 196 -4.32 20.66 5.46
C SER A 196 -2.93 20.10 5.25
N PHE A 197 -2.09 20.24 6.28
CA PHE A 197 -0.71 19.74 6.28
C PHE A 197 -0.52 18.71 7.38
N PRO A 198 0.15 17.57 7.13
CA PRO A 198 0.66 16.70 8.18
C PRO A 198 1.39 17.48 9.28
N LEU A 199 1.14 17.16 10.55
CA LEU A 199 1.71 17.84 11.71
C LEU A 199 3.25 17.88 11.65
N ARG A 200 3.88 16.84 11.09
CA ARG A 200 5.33 16.80 10.83
C ARG A 200 5.86 18.01 10.04
N MET A 201 5.08 18.53 9.08
CA MET A 201 5.49 19.65 8.22
C MET A 201 5.22 21.02 8.83
N VAL A 202 4.62 21.07 10.02
CA VAL A 202 4.36 22.33 10.71
C VAL A 202 5.62 22.76 11.43
N ASP A 203 6.15 23.92 11.03
CA ASP A 203 7.39 24.46 11.59
C ASP A 203 7.20 25.14 12.93
N GLU A 204 6.18 26.01 12.98
CA GLU A 204 5.85 26.81 14.15
C GLU A 204 4.34 26.76 14.38
N VAL A 205 3.96 26.68 15.65
CA VAL A 205 2.56 26.78 16.10
C VAL A 205 2.50 27.94 17.07
N GLY A 206 1.57 28.87 16.85
CA GLY A 206 1.47 30.06 17.70
C GLY A 206 1.18 29.73 19.17
N ASP A 207 0.37 28.70 19.43
CA ASP A 207 0.10 28.18 20.77
C ASP A 207 0.20 26.64 20.82
N PRO A 208 1.41 26.11 21.07
CA PRO A 208 1.63 24.66 21.20
C PRO A 208 0.87 24.05 22.38
N GLY A 209 0.60 24.82 23.44
CA GLY A 209 -0.08 24.34 24.63
C GLY A 209 -1.54 24.00 24.36
N THR A 210 -2.24 24.87 23.64
CA THR A 210 -3.62 24.60 23.21
C THR A 210 -3.69 23.40 22.27
N LEU A 211 -2.81 23.31 21.26
CA LEU A 211 -2.80 22.16 20.34
C LEU A 211 -2.50 20.85 21.08
N TYR A 212 -1.54 20.84 22.00
CA TYR A 212 -1.23 19.68 22.82
C TYR A 212 -2.43 19.23 23.66
N ALA A 213 -3.13 20.19 24.30
CA ALA A 213 -4.32 19.90 25.08
C ALA A 213 -5.45 19.32 24.21
N GLU A 214 -5.67 19.87 23.02
CA GLU A 214 -6.66 19.35 22.05
C GLU A 214 -6.33 17.92 21.60
N LEU A 215 -5.05 17.62 21.30
CA LEU A 215 -4.64 16.26 20.92
C LEU A 215 -4.81 15.25 22.06
N MET A 216 -4.47 15.66 23.29
CA MET A 216 -4.67 14.82 24.48
C MET A 216 -6.16 14.58 24.76
N ASP A 217 -7.01 15.60 24.59
CA ASP A 217 -8.46 15.46 24.68
C ASP A 217 -9.00 14.49 23.64
N LEU A 218 -8.51 14.54 22.39
CA LEU A 218 -8.91 13.59 21.35
C LEU A 218 -8.57 12.14 21.72
N ILE A 219 -7.39 11.87 22.27
CA ILE A 219 -6.99 10.53 22.75
C ILE A 219 -7.94 10.06 23.85
N VAL A 220 -8.25 10.93 24.82
CA VAL A 220 -9.17 10.62 25.92
C VAL A 220 -10.60 10.37 25.40
N ARG A 221 -11.09 11.20 24.48
CA ARG A 221 -12.42 11.06 23.87
C ARG A 221 -12.57 9.76 23.08
N LEU A 222 -11.53 9.34 22.36
CA LEU A 222 -11.51 8.04 21.69
C LEU A 222 -11.63 6.91 22.72
N ALA A 223 -10.84 6.95 23.79
CA ALA A 223 -10.86 5.92 24.84
C ALA A 223 -12.21 5.86 25.57
N GLN A 224 -12.84 7.01 25.85
CA GLN A 224 -14.19 7.09 26.42
C GLN A 224 -15.26 6.45 25.53
N ARG A 225 -15.03 6.42 24.22
CA ARG A 225 -15.89 5.78 23.22
C ARG A 225 -15.51 4.33 22.91
N GLY A 226 -14.55 3.77 23.66
CA GLY A 226 -14.15 2.37 23.55
C GLY A 226 -13.05 2.10 22.53
N LEU A 227 -12.40 3.14 22.00
CA LEU A 227 -11.40 3.03 20.94
C LEU A 227 -10.04 3.59 21.36
N ILE A 228 -8.98 2.96 20.88
CA ILE A 228 -7.61 3.47 20.95
C ILE A 228 -7.08 3.51 19.52
N HIS A 229 -6.51 4.64 19.11
CA HIS A 229 -6.02 4.81 17.76
C HIS A 229 -4.94 3.78 17.41
N GLY A 230 -4.00 3.58 18.33
CA GLY A 230 -2.94 2.58 18.19
C GLY A 230 -1.85 2.98 17.19
N ASP A 231 -1.90 4.18 16.61
CA ASP A 231 -0.80 4.73 15.82
C ASP A 231 -0.89 6.26 15.80
N PHE A 232 -1.05 6.85 16.99
CA PHE A 232 -1.24 8.29 17.12
C PHE A 232 0.10 9.01 17.05
N ASN A 233 0.49 9.43 15.84
CA ASN A 233 1.78 10.05 15.55
C ASN A 233 1.62 11.32 14.68
N GLU A 234 2.70 12.06 14.48
CA GLU A 234 2.74 13.32 13.71
C GLU A 234 2.44 13.18 12.20
N PHE A 235 2.41 11.96 11.68
CA PHE A 235 2.07 11.66 10.29
C PHE A 235 0.57 11.42 10.10
N ASN A 236 -0.10 10.92 11.16
CA ASN A 236 -1.53 10.59 11.17
C ASN A 236 -2.40 11.73 11.71
N ILE A 237 -1.81 12.90 11.97
CA ILE A 237 -2.49 14.12 12.38
C ILE A 237 -2.31 15.16 11.28
N LEU A 238 -3.42 15.61 10.70
CA LEU A 238 -3.46 16.71 9.75
C LEU A 238 -3.84 18.01 10.49
N ILE A 239 -3.17 19.09 10.13
CA ILE A 239 -3.40 20.43 10.67
C ILE A 239 -4.10 21.26 9.60
N LYS A 240 -5.33 21.66 9.91
CA LYS A 240 -6.09 22.61 9.11
C LYS A 240 -6.00 24.00 9.72
N GLU A 241 -5.52 24.94 8.93
CA GLU A 241 -5.45 26.34 9.32
C GLU A 241 -6.77 27.04 9.00
N LYS A 242 -7.32 27.76 9.99
CA LYS A 242 -8.50 28.60 9.82
C LYS A 242 -8.17 30.01 10.30
N PRO A 243 -8.21 31.02 9.43
CA PRO A 243 -8.01 32.40 9.84
C PRO A 243 -9.16 32.84 10.76
N ARG A 244 -8.83 33.41 11.91
CA ARG A 244 -9.78 34.04 12.81
C ARG A 244 -9.95 35.52 12.46
N ALA A 245 -11.06 36.10 12.92
CA ALA A 245 -11.40 37.50 12.67
C ALA A 245 -10.43 38.50 13.33
N ASP A 246 -9.66 38.05 14.33
CA ASP A 246 -8.63 38.82 15.02
C ASP A 246 -7.27 38.81 14.30
N GLY A 247 -7.16 38.16 13.14
CA GLY A 247 -5.91 38.00 12.39
C GLY A 247 -5.02 36.86 12.87
N SER A 248 -5.41 36.13 13.92
CA SER A 248 -4.70 34.91 14.36
C SER A 248 -5.12 33.69 13.52
N VAL A 249 -4.23 32.71 13.41
CA VAL A 249 -4.54 31.44 12.73
C VAL A 249 -4.94 30.42 13.79
N GLN A 250 -6.16 29.90 13.69
CA GLN A 250 -6.57 28.75 14.47
C GLN A 250 -6.13 27.47 13.77
N VAL A 251 -5.41 26.64 14.49
CA VAL A 251 -5.06 25.30 14.07
C VAL A 251 -6.17 24.34 14.52
N ILE A 252 -6.63 23.47 13.63
CA ILE A 252 -7.61 22.41 13.92
C ILE A 252 -6.94 21.06 13.60
N PRO A 253 -6.71 20.20 14.60
CA PRO A 253 -6.18 18.86 14.38
C PRO A 253 -7.25 17.93 13.82
N ILE A 254 -6.88 17.14 12.82
CA ILE A 254 -7.75 16.20 12.12
C ILE A 254 -7.06 14.84 12.09
N LEU A 255 -7.75 13.80 12.55
CA LEU A 255 -7.20 12.45 12.63
C LEU A 255 -7.44 11.68 11.32
N ILE A 256 -6.43 10.91 10.91
CA ILE A 256 -6.49 10.01 9.76
C ILE A 256 -5.86 8.66 10.10
N ASP A 257 -6.14 7.66 9.26
CA ASP A 257 -5.56 6.32 9.32
C ASP A 257 -6.03 5.45 10.50
N PHE A 258 -7.20 4.83 10.36
CA PHE A 258 -7.83 3.97 11.38
C PHE A 258 -7.69 2.43 11.24
N PRO A 259 -6.85 1.84 10.36
CA PRO A 259 -6.77 0.38 10.27
C PRO A 259 -6.17 -0.25 11.54
N GLN A 260 -5.33 0.50 12.26
CA GLN A 260 -4.66 0.08 13.50
C GLN A 260 -5.49 0.28 14.77
N THR A 261 -6.71 0.82 14.66
CA THR A 261 -7.54 1.10 15.82
C THR A 261 -7.93 -0.19 16.55
N VAL A 262 -7.79 -0.18 17.87
CA VAL A 262 -8.06 -1.31 18.76
C VAL A 262 -9.13 -0.94 19.80
N SER A 263 -9.86 -1.94 20.28
CA SER A 263 -10.82 -1.77 21.38
C SER A 263 -10.11 -1.56 22.71
N THR A 264 -10.72 -0.77 23.61
CA THR A 264 -10.27 -0.64 25.00
C THR A 264 -10.35 -1.94 25.81
N ASN A 265 -11.08 -2.95 25.33
CA ASN A 265 -11.12 -4.28 25.97
C ASN A 265 -9.96 -5.19 25.54
N HIS A 266 -9.08 -4.75 24.64
CA HIS A 266 -7.94 -5.53 24.20
C HIS A 266 -6.96 -5.79 25.36
N ALA A 267 -6.31 -6.97 25.38
CA ALA A 267 -5.39 -7.35 26.45
C ALA A 267 -4.24 -6.34 26.64
N ASN A 268 -3.76 -5.77 25.52
CA ASN A 268 -2.70 -4.76 25.49
C ASN A 268 -3.22 -3.32 25.34
N ALA A 269 -4.50 -3.06 25.61
CA ALA A 269 -5.10 -1.73 25.44
C ALA A 269 -4.33 -0.62 26.16
N GLN A 270 -3.91 -0.89 27.41
CA GLN A 270 -3.14 0.07 28.20
C GLN A 270 -1.80 0.42 27.52
N TYR A 271 -1.10 -0.56 26.96
CA TYR A 271 0.17 -0.34 26.25
C TYR A 271 -0.02 0.56 25.03
N TYR A 272 -1.05 0.30 24.20
CA TYR A 272 -1.31 1.13 23.02
C TYR A 272 -1.71 2.56 23.38
N PHE A 273 -2.51 2.73 24.44
CA PHE A 273 -2.89 4.07 24.92
C PHE A 273 -1.68 4.86 25.44
N ASP A 274 -0.85 4.22 26.29
CA ASP A 274 0.33 4.87 26.85
C ASP A 274 1.36 5.19 25.74
N ARG A 275 1.43 4.35 24.69
CA ARG A 275 2.24 4.60 23.50
C ARG A 275 1.77 5.84 22.73
N ASP A 276 0.47 5.95 22.45
CA ASP A 276 -0.11 7.09 21.75
C ASP A 276 0.16 8.41 22.50
N VAL A 277 -0.03 8.41 23.83
CA VAL A 277 0.29 9.58 24.69
C VAL A 277 1.78 9.91 24.66
N ALA A 278 2.66 8.91 24.74
CA ALA A 278 4.10 9.12 24.73
C ALA A 278 4.61 9.64 23.37
N CYS A 279 4.02 9.22 22.26
CA CYS A 279 4.34 9.73 20.93
C CYS A 279 4.07 11.23 20.82
N VAL A 280 2.90 11.70 21.26
CA VAL A 280 2.57 13.13 21.27
C VAL A 280 3.53 13.92 22.16
N LYS A 281 3.76 13.48 23.40
CA LYS A 281 4.67 14.16 24.33
C LYS A 281 6.07 14.35 23.73
N ARG A 282 6.64 13.24 23.23
CA ARG A 282 7.99 13.23 22.63
C ARG A 282 8.07 14.05 21.34
N TYR A 283 6.98 14.15 20.57
CA TYR A 283 6.95 15.02 19.40
C TYR A 283 6.97 16.51 19.80
N PHE A 284 6.13 16.91 20.75
CA PHE A 284 6.05 18.31 21.21
C PHE A 284 7.33 18.78 21.91
N GLU A 285 7.95 17.90 22.71
CA GLU A 285 9.23 18.18 23.36
C GLU A 285 10.36 18.37 22.33
N ARG A 286 10.43 17.50 21.32
CA ARG A 286 11.48 17.59 20.30
C ARG A 286 11.28 18.77 19.35
N ARG A 287 10.08 18.93 18.79
CA ARG A 287 9.78 19.87 17.70
C ARG A 287 9.50 21.29 18.19
N PHE A 288 8.67 21.43 19.22
CA PHE A 288 8.19 22.73 19.72
C PHE A 288 8.84 23.15 21.04
N LYS A 289 9.74 22.31 21.60
CA LYS A 289 10.36 22.52 22.92
C LYS A 289 9.32 22.75 24.02
N TYR A 290 8.13 22.20 23.84
CA TYR A 290 7.02 22.32 24.77
C TYR A 290 6.95 21.08 25.64
N THR A 291 6.96 21.29 26.96
CA THR A 291 6.71 20.24 27.95
C THR A 291 5.50 20.64 28.79
N SER A 292 4.63 19.68 29.07
CA SER A 292 3.45 19.91 29.90
C SER A 292 3.76 19.57 31.35
N ASP A 293 3.37 20.46 32.28
CA ASP A 293 3.50 20.22 33.73
C ASP A 293 2.57 19.10 34.22
N ALA A 294 1.52 18.79 33.46
CA ALA A 294 0.60 17.71 33.78
C ALA A 294 1.22 16.35 33.42
N LYS A 295 1.08 15.35 34.30
CA LYS A 295 1.55 13.97 34.08
C LYS A 295 0.94 13.30 32.82
N GLY A 296 -0.05 13.92 32.18
CA GLY A 296 -0.80 13.40 31.04
C GLY A 296 -1.92 12.45 31.47
N PRO A 297 -2.89 12.19 30.58
CA PRO A 297 -4.00 11.31 30.91
C PRO A 297 -3.52 9.87 31.08
N THR A 298 -3.96 9.20 32.14
CA THR A 298 -3.73 7.75 32.30
C THR A 298 -4.89 6.95 31.74
N PHE A 299 -4.62 5.72 31.28
CA PHE A 299 -5.66 4.84 30.73
C PHE A 299 -6.84 4.64 31.70
N LYS A 300 -6.54 4.47 33.00
CA LYS A 300 -7.57 4.30 34.05
C LYS A 300 -8.43 5.56 34.24
N GLU A 301 -7.88 6.74 34.05
CA GLU A 301 -8.63 8.00 34.13
C GLU A 301 -9.50 8.21 32.89
N ALA A 302 -8.97 7.88 31.71
CA ALA A 302 -9.72 7.96 30.47
C ALA A 302 -10.97 7.06 30.49
N LEU A 303 -10.86 5.84 31.06
CA LEU A 303 -11.99 4.91 31.18
C LEU A 303 -13.07 5.34 32.19
N LYS A 304 -12.76 6.22 33.16
CA LYS A 304 -13.77 6.67 34.14
C LYS A 304 -14.89 7.50 33.50
N GLY A 305 -14.61 8.15 32.37
CA GLY A 305 -15.58 8.90 31.58
C GLY A 305 -16.24 8.08 30.47
N ALA A 306 -15.98 6.76 30.40
CA ALA A 306 -16.52 5.93 29.34
C ALA A 306 -18.03 5.71 29.51
N ASP A 307 -18.78 5.90 28.42
CA ASP A 307 -20.20 5.62 28.36
C ASP A 307 -20.40 4.16 27.91
N PRO A 308 -20.84 3.24 28.78
CA PRO A 308 -21.00 1.83 28.43
C PRO A 308 -22.06 1.59 27.35
N GLU A 309 -23.02 2.51 27.19
CA GLU A 309 -24.14 2.36 26.26
C GLU A 309 -23.81 2.86 24.84
N ARG A 310 -22.76 3.69 24.68
CA ARG A 310 -22.34 4.29 23.41
C ARG A 310 -20.92 3.90 23.00
N ARG A 311 -20.68 2.60 23.01
CA ARG A 311 -19.40 1.97 22.65
C ARG A 311 -19.30 1.79 21.13
N LEU A 312 -18.36 2.50 20.52
CA LEU A 312 -18.17 2.50 19.06
C LEU A 312 -17.47 1.22 18.58
N ASP A 313 -16.67 0.59 19.44
CA ASP A 313 -16.03 -0.68 19.12
C ASP A 313 -17.05 -1.79 18.84
N VAL A 314 -18.09 -1.89 19.66
CA VAL A 314 -19.19 -2.86 19.49
C VAL A 314 -19.96 -2.60 18.19
N GLU A 315 -20.15 -1.34 17.83
CA GLU A 315 -20.89 -0.97 16.63
C GLU A 315 -20.15 -1.36 15.35
N VAL A 316 -18.82 -1.19 15.32
CA VAL A 316 -18.01 -1.65 14.19
C VAL A 316 -17.99 -3.18 14.09
N GLU A 317 -18.07 -3.91 15.22
CA GLU A 317 -18.30 -5.37 15.16
C GLU A 317 -19.68 -5.70 14.58
N ALA A 318 -20.71 -4.92 14.95
CA ALA A 318 -22.08 -5.13 14.54
C ALA A 318 -22.34 -4.79 13.07
N SER A 319 -21.56 -3.89 12.46
CA SER A 319 -21.74 -3.47 11.06
C SER A 319 -21.32 -4.51 10.02
N GLY A 320 -20.92 -5.71 10.46
CA GLY A 320 -20.62 -6.86 9.60
C GLY A 320 -19.13 -7.22 9.54
N PHE A 321 -18.28 -6.54 10.30
CA PHE A 321 -16.89 -6.93 10.49
C PHE A 321 -16.81 -8.00 11.59
N SER A 322 -16.91 -9.27 11.20
CA SER A 322 -16.89 -10.40 12.14
C SER A 322 -15.63 -10.40 13.03
N LYS A 323 -15.75 -10.87 14.27
CA LYS A 323 -14.62 -11.11 15.19
C LYS A 323 -13.50 -11.93 14.56
N LYS A 324 -13.82 -12.85 13.64
CA LYS A 324 -12.84 -13.61 12.87
C LYS A 324 -12.02 -12.71 11.94
N MET A 325 -12.68 -11.78 11.24
CA MET A 325 -12.03 -10.81 10.34
C MET A 325 -11.20 -9.79 11.12
N MET A 326 -11.66 -9.37 12.30
CA MET A 326 -10.84 -8.56 13.23
C MET A 326 -9.56 -9.27 13.63
N LYS A 327 -9.67 -10.51 14.11
CA LYS A 327 -8.50 -11.27 14.54
C LYS A 327 -7.51 -11.54 13.40
N GLU A 328 -8.02 -11.80 12.19
CA GLU A 328 -7.19 -11.95 10.98
C GLU A 328 -6.46 -10.64 10.63
N SER A 329 -7.15 -9.50 10.75
CA SER A 329 -6.56 -8.18 10.52
C SER A 329 -5.54 -7.82 11.61
N GLU A 330 -5.89 -7.95 12.88
CA GLU A 330 -5.04 -7.56 14.04
C GLU A 330 -3.76 -8.39 14.11
N ARG A 331 -3.87 -9.72 13.97
CA ARG A 331 -2.71 -10.62 13.98
C ARG A 331 -1.70 -10.25 12.88
N PHE A 332 -2.19 -9.74 11.76
CA PHE A 332 -1.33 -9.31 10.67
C PHE A 332 -0.63 -7.99 10.97
N LEU A 333 -1.39 -7.00 11.44
CA LEU A 333 -0.87 -5.67 11.75
C LEU A 333 0.19 -5.71 12.86
N ASP A 334 0.00 -6.57 13.86
CA ASP A 334 0.97 -6.81 14.94
C ASP A 334 2.28 -7.43 14.41
N GLY A 335 2.19 -8.35 13.44
CA GLY A 335 3.35 -8.99 12.80
C GLY A 335 4.20 -8.04 11.94
N THR A 336 3.62 -6.94 11.44
CA THR A 336 4.34 -5.89 10.73
C THR A 336 4.99 -4.85 11.64
N GLN A 337 4.61 -4.81 12.94
CA GLN A 337 5.11 -3.85 13.93
C GLN A 337 6.26 -4.37 14.81
N ALA A 338 6.76 -5.59 14.58
CA ALA A 338 7.99 -6.03 15.25
C ALA A 338 9.20 -5.24 14.73
N GLU A 339 9.65 -4.29 15.56
CA GLU A 339 10.79 -3.35 15.49
C GLU A 339 10.41 -1.88 15.18
N PRO A 340 10.31 -1.00 16.20
CA PRO A 340 10.54 0.42 16.00
C PRO A 340 12.02 0.65 15.72
N VAL A 341 12.33 1.34 14.62
CA VAL A 341 13.64 1.94 14.39
C VAL A 341 13.83 2.97 15.50
N VAL A 342 14.61 2.61 16.52
CA VAL A 342 15.28 3.59 17.37
C VAL A 342 16.46 4.11 16.56
N ASP A 343 16.42 5.41 16.26
CA ASP A 343 17.54 6.16 15.70
C ASP A 343 18.75 6.00 16.62
N ALA A 344 19.83 5.43 16.10
CA ALA A 344 21.19 5.79 16.49
C ALA A 344 21.76 6.46 15.25
N GLU A 345 21.66 7.80 15.21
CA GLU A 345 22.46 8.60 14.31
C GLU A 345 23.92 8.48 14.72
N ASP A 346 24.76 8.45 13.68
CA ASP A 346 26.20 8.38 13.70
C ASP A 346 26.81 9.47 14.59
N GLU A 347 27.61 9.06 15.57
CA GLU A 347 28.71 9.86 16.09
C GLU A 347 29.99 9.15 15.68
N ASP A 348 30.71 9.78 14.74
CA ASP A 348 32.09 9.45 14.38
C ASP A 348 32.99 9.61 15.62
N GLU A 349 33.80 8.61 15.93
CA GLU A 349 35.16 8.81 16.45
C GLU A 349 35.97 7.52 16.22
N ASP A 350 37.07 7.70 15.48
CA ASP A 350 38.08 6.72 15.13
C ASP A 350 38.72 6.08 16.38
N GLU A 351 39.01 4.78 16.33
CA GLU A 351 40.29 4.24 16.84
C GLU A 351 40.55 2.85 16.24
N ASP A 352 41.64 2.78 15.49
CA ASP A 352 42.27 1.59 14.95
C ASP A 352 42.60 0.58 16.06
N GLU A 353 42.48 -0.72 15.78
CA GLU A 353 43.59 -1.67 16.03
C GLU A 353 43.30 -3.03 15.38
N ASP A 354 44.28 -3.43 14.57
CA ASP A 354 44.46 -4.73 13.94
C ASP A 354 44.36 -5.90 14.93
N HIS A 355 43.88 -7.07 14.46
CA HIS A 355 44.64 -8.31 14.63
C HIS A 355 44.17 -9.44 13.69
N GLU A 356 45.20 -10.10 13.15
CA GLU A 356 45.24 -11.08 12.07
C GLU A 356 44.62 -12.47 12.40
N ALA A 357 44.21 -13.11 11.30
CA ALA A 357 44.39 -14.52 10.91
C ALA A 357 44.39 -15.66 11.95
N GLY A 358 43.63 -16.71 11.63
CA GLY A 358 43.80 -18.06 12.18
C GLY A 358 42.94 -19.09 11.44
N GLU A 359 43.60 -19.94 10.68
CA GLU A 359 43.08 -21.01 9.81
C GLU A 359 42.44 -22.18 10.57
N GLU A 360 41.63 -22.93 9.80
CA GLU A 360 41.39 -24.39 9.80
C GLU A 360 41.51 -25.21 11.11
N ASP A 361 40.46 -25.99 11.40
CA ASP A 361 40.64 -27.41 11.69
C ASP A 361 39.34 -28.22 11.51
N GLU A 362 39.43 -29.21 10.61
CA GLU A 362 38.54 -30.36 10.52
C GLU A 362 38.85 -31.35 11.66
N ARG A 363 37.82 -31.96 12.26
CA ARG A 363 37.62 -33.43 12.29
C ARG A 363 36.52 -33.88 13.26
N ASP A 364 35.76 -34.82 12.71
CA ASP A 364 35.20 -36.06 13.29
C ASP A 364 34.44 -36.01 14.62
N ASP A 365 33.15 -36.34 14.54
CA ASP A 365 32.67 -37.46 15.36
C ASP A 365 31.66 -38.34 14.59
N LEU A 366 31.97 -39.63 14.56
CA LEU A 366 31.23 -40.71 13.92
C LEU A 366 30.24 -41.30 14.93
N GLY A 367 29.01 -41.53 14.50
CA GLY A 367 28.01 -42.31 15.22
C GLY A 367 27.13 -43.07 14.25
N GLU A 368 27.59 -44.26 13.86
CA GLU A 368 26.87 -45.24 13.06
C GLU A 368 25.58 -45.70 13.76
N GLN A 369 24.49 -45.86 13.01
CA GLN A 369 23.67 -47.07 13.08
C GLN A 369 22.75 -47.22 11.85
N GLU A 370 23.09 -48.24 11.09
CA GLU A 370 22.28 -49.25 10.41
C GLU A 370 21.32 -48.88 9.26
N ALA A 371 21.63 -49.56 8.16
CA ALA A 371 20.96 -49.61 6.87
C ALA A 371 19.70 -50.47 6.88
N GLU A 372 18.71 -50.06 6.08
CA GLU A 372 17.97 -50.99 5.24
C GLU A 372 17.86 -50.42 3.83
N ARG A 373 18.23 -51.27 2.85
CA ARG A 373 18.29 -51.01 1.43
C ARG A 373 16.97 -51.44 0.79
N GLU A 374 16.40 -50.59 -0.06
CA GLU A 374 15.64 -51.04 -1.22
C GLU A 374 16.08 -50.24 -2.44
N ALA A 375 16.56 -50.98 -3.44
CA ALA A 375 17.00 -50.49 -4.73
C ALA A 375 15.92 -50.79 -5.76
N GLU A 376 15.57 -49.81 -6.60
CA GLU A 376 15.00 -50.06 -7.91
C GLU A 376 15.72 -49.22 -8.96
N GLU A 377 16.30 -49.95 -9.92
CA GLU A 377 17.08 -49.50 -11.06
C GLU A 377 16.23 -48.75 -12.10
N ARG A 378 16.83 -47.75 -12.73
CA ARG A 378 16.38 -47.18 -14.01
C ARG A 378 17.24 -47.77 -15.13
N PRO A 379 16.68 -48.19 -16.28
CA PRO A 379 17.48 -48.54 -17.43
C PRO A 379 17.78 -47.32 -18.31
N ASP A 380 19.05 -47.19 -18.67
CA ASP A 380 19.53 -46.42 -19.82
C ASP A 380 19.03 -47.04 -21.13
N ALA A 381 18.67 -46.18 -22.10
CA ALA A 381 18.56 -46.57 -23.49
C ALA A 381 19.19 -45.49 -24.39
N GLN A 382 20.37 -45.83 -24.89
CA GLN A 382 21.02 -45.23 -26.05
C GLN A 382 20.16 -45.41 -27.31
N THR A 383 19.96 -44.34 -28.08
CA THR A 383 19.92 -44.42 -29.55
C THR A 383 20.50 -43.14 -30.12
N GLY A 384 21.65 -43.28 -30.79
CA GLY A 384 22.29 -42.22 -31.55
C GLY A 384 21.52 -41.89 -32.82
N ASN A 385 21.69 -40.65 -33.28
CA ASN A 385 21.39 -40.25 -34.64
C ASN A 385 22.61 -39.48 -35.19
N PRO A 386 23.39 -40.06 -36.13
CA PRO A 386 24.56 -39.41 -36.69
C PRO A 386 24.14 -38.58 -37.91
N GLY A 387 24.13 -37.25 -37.79
CA GLY A 387 23.69 -36.42 -38.91
C GLY A 387 23.80 -34.91 -38.74
N LEU A 388 24.67 -34.41 -37.86
CA LEU A 388 24.89 -32.96 -37.68
C LEU A 388 26.37 -32.64 -37.37
N ALA A 389 27.29 -33.26 -38.11
CA ALA A 389 28.73 -33.05 -38.01
C ALA A 389 29.38 -32.63 -39.34
N GLU A 390 28.68 -31.83 -40.13
CA GLU A 390 29.26 -31.12 -41.28
C GLU A 390 28.74 -29.67 -41.26
N GLY A 391 29.58 -28.74 -40.83
CA GLY A 391 29.20 -27.32 -40.73
C GLY A 391 29.98 -26.48 -39.72
N LEU A 392 31.00 -27.05 -39.06
CA LEU A 392 31.90 -26.32 -38.16
C LEU A 392 33.35 -26.56 -38.54
N GLU A 393 33.75 -26.05 -39.71
CA GLU A 393 35.16 -25.82 -40.03
C GLU A 393 35.26 -24.84 -41.21
N SER A 394 35.13 -23.55 -40.89
CA SER A 394 35.82 -22.44 -41.55
C SER A 394 35.24 -21.14 -41.00
N LEU A 395 36.03 -20.43 -40.19
CA LEU A 395 36.41 -19.04 -40.46
C LEU A 395 37.15 -18.51 -39.22
N SER A 396 38.42 -18.27 -39.46
CA SER A 396 39.45 -17.76 -38.56
C SER A 396 39.20 -16.31 -38.14
N VAL A 397 39.75 -15.98 -36.97
CA VAL A 397 39.88 -14.64 -36.39
C VAL A 397 41.15 -13.97 -36.96
N ASP A 398 41.14 -12.63 -37.04
CA ASP A 398 42.15 -11.67 -37.53
C ASP A 398 42.10 -11.38 -39.05
N ASP A 399 42.09 -10.14 -39.58
CA ASP A 399 42.56 -8.87 -39.03
C ASP A 399 41.98 -7.64 -39.77
N SER A 400 41.90 -6.51 -39.06
CA SER A 400 41.98 -5.11 -39.55
C SER A 400 40.93 -4.51 -40.53
N ALA A 401 39.93 -3.79 -40.00
CA ALA A 401 39.25 -2.71 -40.74
C ALA A 401 38.82 -1.55 -39.82
N ARG A 402 39.47 -0.41 -40.04
CA ARG A 402 39.30 0.93 -39.46
C ARG A 402 37.82 1.33 -39.24
N MET A 403 37.38 1.49 -37.97
CA MET A 403 36.06 2.05 -37.62
C MET A 403 35.94 3.50 -38.10
N LYS A 404 35.07 3.78 -39.08
CA LYS A 404 34.59 5.13 -39.38
C LYS A 404 33.45 5.49 -38.42
N MET A 405 33.62 6.54 -37.63
CA MET A 405 32.52 7.14 -36.86
C MET A 405 31.47 7.71 -37.83
N ARG A 406 30.21 7.29 -37.68
CA ARG A 406 29.06 7.81 -38.43
C ARG A 406 28.53 9.07 -37.76
N THR A 407 28.18 10.10 -38.53
CA THR A 407 27.69 11.39 -38.03
C THR A 407 26.16 11.50 -38.16
N MET A 408 25.55 12.43 -37.42
CA MET A 408 24.08 12.59 -37.38
C MET A 408 23.41 12.89 -38.73
N ALA A 409 24.18 13.29 -39.75
CA ALA A 409 23.70 13.48 -41.11
C ALA A 409 23.37 12.16 -41.83
N ASP A 410 23.97 11.03 -41.44
CA ASP A 410 23.71 9.71 -42.05
C ASP A 410 22.29 9.18 -41.77
N PHE A 411 21.59 9.78 -40.79
CA PHE A 411 20.22 9.41 -40.40
C PHE A 411 19.14 10.42 -40.84
N GLY A 412 19.49 11.41 -41.68
CA GLY A 412 18.51 12.33 -42.27
C GLY A 412 17.84 13.30 -41.28
N LEU A 413 18.45 13.57 -40.13
CA LEU A 413 17.93 14.52 -39.13
C LEU A 413 18.61 15.89 -39.32
N GLN A 414 17.82 16.91 -39.65
CA GLN A 414 18.29 18.30 -39.65
C GLN A 414 18.16 18.90 -38.23
N PRO A 415 19.15 19.69 -37.76
CA PRO A 415 19.04 20.42 -36.49
C PRO A 415 17.95 21.48 -36.57
N ILE A 416 17.10 21.56 -35.54
CA ILE A 416 16.14 22.64 -35.39
C ILE A 416 16.88 23.86 -34.84
N GLU A 417 16.92 24.96 -35.61
CA GLU A 417 17.42 26.25 -35.14
C GLU A 417 16.38 26.89 -34.20
N LEU A 418 16.76 27.06 -32.93
CA LEU A 418 16.01 27.84 -31.94
C LEU A 418 16.54 29.28 -31.93
N PRO A 419 15.69 30.31 -32.03
CA PRO A 419 16.13 31.70 -31.91
C PRO A 419 16.70 31.99 -30.51
N GLN A 420 17.90 32.56 -30.46
CA GLN A 420 18.53 33.05 -29.24
C GLN A 420 18.13 34.51 -28.98
N GLU A 421 17.06 34.73 -28.23
CA GLU A 421 16.84 35.99 -27.50
C GLU A 421 16.30 35.69 -26.09
N PRO A 422 16.96 36.16 -25.01
CA PRO A 422 16.67 35.70 -23.65
C PRO A 422 15.47 36.36 -22.94
N ASP A 423 14.83 37.40 -23.48
CA ASP A 423 13.98 38.28 -22.64
C ASP A 423 12.49 38.41 -23.00
N VAL A 424 11.92 37.59 -23.89
CA VAL A 424 10.50 37.71 -24.31
C VAL A 424 9.58 36.61 -23.78
N ILE A 425 10.11 35.59 -23.09
CA ILE A 425 9.32 34.42 -22.65
C ILE A 425 8.65 34.64 -21.27
N ALA A 426 9.06 35.66 -20.52
CA ALA A 426 8.66 35.83 -19.12
C ALA A 426 7.23 36.37 -18.89
N GLU A 427 6.49 36.85 -19.89
CA GLU A 427 5.26 37.65 -19.63
C GLU A 427 3.93 37.11 -20.18
N LYS A 428 3.89 35.89 -20.74
CA LYS A 428 2.61 35.29 -21.20
C LYS A 428 2.45 33.84 -20.83
N LEU A 429 2.29 33.54 -19.54
CA LEU A 429 1.59 32.34 -19.07
C LEU A 429 1.08 32.45 -17.62
N HIS A 430 0.53 33.60 -17.24
CA HIS A 430 -0.53 33.64 -16.22
C HIS A 430 -1.88 33.38 -16.90
N THR A 431 -2.09 32.16 -17.37
CA THR A 431 -3.42 31.66 -17.73
C THR A 431 -3.74 30.44 -16.87
N LYS A 432 -4.88 30.52 -16.19
CA LYS A 432 -5.46 29.56 -15.24
C LYS A 432 -5.00 28.11 -15.44
N LYS A 433 -4.40 27.51 -14.41
CA LYS A 433 -4.19 26.05 -14.29
C LYS A 433 -5.50 25.34 -14.61
N LYS A 434 -5.63 24.76 -15.80
CA LYS A 434 -6.65 23.76 -16.10
C LYS A 434 -6.36 22.55 -15.23
N VAL A 435 -7.34 22.11 -14.47
CA VAL A 435 -7.33 20.85 -13.74
C VAL A 435 -7.17 19.73 -14.77
N THR A 436 -5.95 19.24 -14.94
CA THR A 436 -5.66 18.04 -15.74
C THR A 436 -5.99 16.81 -14.92
N GLY A 437 -7.29 16.57 -14.71
CA GLY A 437 -7.80 15.29 -14.25
C GLY A 437 -8.09 14.41 -15.44
N TRP A 438 -7.70 13.14 -15.40
CA TRP A 438 -8.13 12.18 -16.41
C TRP A 438 -9.52 11.68 -15.99
N ALA A 439 -10.56 12.02 -16.76
CA ALA A 439 -11.89 11.41 -16.60
C ALA A 439 -11.76 9.88 -16.73
N ILE A 440 -12.26 9.12 -15.76
CA ILE A 440 -12.15 7.65 -15.73
C ILE A 440 -13.45 6.99 -16.21
#